data_AF-A0A1G6ZYP8-F1
#
_entry.id   AF-A0A1G6ZYP8-F1
#
_cell.length_a   1.000
_cell.length_b   1.000
_cell.length_c   1.000
_cell.angle_alpha   90.00
_cell.angle_beta   90.00
_cell.angle_gamma   90.00
#
_symmetry.space_group_name_H-M   'P 1'
#
loop_
_entity.id
_entity.type
_entity.pdbx_description
1 polymer ?
#
loop_
_entity_poly.entity_id
_entity_poly.type
_entity_poly.pdbx_seq_one_letter_code
_entity_poly.pdbx_strand_id
1 'polypeptide(L)' 'MSTPDPSTEDELKALEELGYEEARDQLAEVVRALESGGSALAESLTLWQRGEKLAQVCQARLDGARALVESARADDATTG' A
#
# COMPACT_ATOMS: atom_id res chain seq x y z
N MET A 1 -14.34 -4.34 -20.30
CA MET A 1 -13.35 -3.67 -19.43
C MET A 1 -12.02 -3.79 -20.14
N SER A 2 -11.34 -2.68 -20.46
CA SER A 2 -9.97 -2.76 -20.99
C SER A 2 -9.09 -3.44 -19.94
N THR A 3 -8.35 -4.46 -20.36
CA THR A 3 -7.30 -5.04 -19.53
C THR A 3 -6.24 -3.98 -19.25
N PRO A 4 -5.70 -3.90 -18.03
CA PRO A 4 -4.57 -3.03 -17.75
C PRO A 4 -3.39 -3.41 -18.65
N ASP A 5 -2.56 -2.43 -18.97
CA ASP A 5 -1.30 -2.67 -19.66
C ASP A 5 -0.40 -3.53 -18.76
N PRO A 6 0.27 -4.57 -19.27
CA PRO A 6 1.10 -5.46 -18.46
C PRO A 6 2.20 -4.70 -17.68
N SER A 7 2.70 -3.59 -18.21
CA SER A 7 3.68 -2.73 -17.52
C SER A 7 3.10 -2.07 -16.27
N THR A 8 1.80 -1.75 -16.27
CA THR A 8 1.10 -1.20 -15.08
C THR A 8 0.95 -2.26 -14.00
N GLU A 9 0.69 -3.50 -14.39
CA GLU A 9 0.49 -4.60 -13.45
C GLU A 9 1.78 -4.99 -12.72
N ASP A 10 2.91 -4.98 -13.44
CA ASP A 10 4.23 -5.22 -12.86
C ASP A 10 4.65 -4.10 -11.90
N GLU A 11 4.32 -2.84 -12.22
CA GLU A 11 4.57 -1.71 -11.33
C GLU A 11 3.75 -1.82 -10.04
N LEU A 12 2.47 -2.21 -10.12
CA LEU A 12 1.63 -2.43 -8.95
C LEU A 12 2.12 -3.59 -8.06
N LYS A 13 2.68 -4.65 -8.66
CA LYS A 13 3.31 -5.75 -7.90
C LYS A 13 4.59 -5.29 -7.21
N ALA A 14 5.40 -4.47 -7.86
CA ALA A 14 6.62 -3.94 -7.25
C ALA A 14 6.34 -3.12 -5.96
N LEU A 15 5.16 -2.52 -5.84
CA LEU A 15 4.75 -1.81 -4.61
C LEU A 15 4.63 -2.73 -3.39
N GLU A 16 4.39 -4.03 -3.60
CA GLU A 16 4.28 -5.02 -2.51
C GLU A 16 5.59 -5.19 -1.73
N GLU A 17 6.72 -4.94 -2.39
CA GLU A 17 8.05 -5.05 -1.79
C GLU A 17 8.42 -3.84 -0.92
N LEU A 18 7.64 -2.76 -0.95
CA LEU A 18 7.93 -1.54 -0.21
C LEU A 18 7.84 -1.74 1.31
N GLY A 19 8.70 -1.04 2.03
CA GLY A 19 8.57 -0.83 3.48
C GLY A 19 7.38 0.07 3.82
N TYR A 20 6.94 0.05 5.08
CA TYR A 20 5.78 0.83 5.53
C TYR A 20 5.95 2.35 5.28
N GLU A 21 7.08 2.92 5.68
CA GLU A 21 7.30 4.38 5.57
C GLU A 21 7.32 4.83 4.11
N GLU A 22 7.99 4.07 3.24
CA GLU A 22 8.05 4.35 1.82
C GLU A 22 6.67 4.23 1.15
N ALA A 23 5.93 3.16 1.45
CA ALA A 23 4.57 2.98 0.95
C ALA A 23 3.63 4.11 1.42
N ARG A 24 3.75 4.54 2.68
CA ARG A 24 2.97 5.65 3.25
C ARG A 24 3.28 6.98 2.57
N ASP A 25 4.55 7.26 2.34
CA ASP A 25 4.97 8.52 1.75
C ASP A 25 4.51 8.62 0.28
N GLN A 26 4.64 7.53 -0.49
CA GLN A 26 4.08 7.45 -1.85
C GLN A 26 2.54 7.54 -1.85
N LEU A 27 1.86 6.94 -0.88
CA LEU A 27 0.40 7.06 -0.77
C LEU A 27 -0.02 8.51 -0.54
N ALA A 28 0.71 9.23 0.32
CA ALA A 28 0.45 10.65 0.56
C ALA A 28 0.66 11.49 -0.71
N GLU A 29 1.65 11.15 -1.55
CA GLU A 29 1.84 11.80 -2.85
C GLU A 29 0.68 11.55 -3.81
N VAL A 30 0.21 10.30 -3.91
CA VAL A 30 -0.94 9.94 -4.74
C VAL A 30 -2.19 10.68 -4.30
N VAL A 31 -2.47 10.73 -2.99
CA VAL A 31 -3.61 11.47 -2.43
C VAL A 31 -3.51 12.95 -2.77
N ARG A 32 -2.34 13.57 -2.58
CA ARG A 32 -2.12 14.98 -2.94
C ARG A 32 -2.40 15.26 -4.43
N ALA A 33 -1.97 14.35 -5.32
CA ALA A 33 -2.20 14.48 -6.76
C ALA A 33 -3.68 14.33 -7.13
N LEU A 34 -4.41 13.42 -6.48
CA LEU A 34 -5.85 13.26 -6.67
C LEU A 34 -6.61 14.50 -6.17
N GLU A 35 -6.22 15.05 -5.02
CA GLU A 35 -6.86 16.22 -4.41
C GLU A 35 -6.61 17.52 -5.17
N SER A 36 -5.45 17.68 -5.83
CA SER A 36 -5.19 18.88 -6.65
C SER A 36 -6.12 18.99 -7.84
N GLY A 37 -6.70 17.87 -8.29
CA GLY A 37 -7.49 17.81 -9.51
C GLY A 37 -6.67 18.18 -10.76
N GLY A 38 -7.35 18.40 -11.89
CA GLY A 38 -6.72 18.84 -13.14
C GLY A 38 -6.15 17.71 -14.04
N SER A 39 -6.09 16.48 -13.55
CA SER A 39 -5.71 15.29 -14.34
C SER A 39 -6.85 14.79 -15.23
N ALA A 40 -6.48 14.12 -16.32
CA ALA A 40 -7.46 13.43 -17.17
C ALA A 40 -8.06 12.22 -16.42
N LEU A 41 -9.30 11.83 -16.75
CA LEU A 41 -9.98 10.71 -16.09
C LEU A 41 -9.15 9.41 -16.06
N ALA A 42 -8.49 9.08 -17.17
CA ALA A 42 -7.65 7.90 -17.26
C ALA A 42 -6.46 7.96 -16.27
N GLU A 43 -5.86 9.13 -16.11
CA GLU A 43 -4.76 9.37 -15.17
C GLU A 43 -5.24 9.33 -13.72
N SER A 44 -6.40 9.94 -13.41
CA SER A 44 -7.03 9.84 -12.09
C SER A 44 -7.34 8.39 -11.70
N LEU A 45 -7.75 7.54 -12.64
CA LEU A 45 -7.97 6.13 -12.39
C LEU A 45 -6.67 5.37 -12.11
N THR A 46 -5.59 5.66 -12.84
CA THR A 46 -4.26 5.08 -12.56
C THR A 46 -3.77 5.48 -11.17
N LEU A 47 -3.88 6.77 -10.81
CA LEU A 47 -3.52 7.26 -9.47
C LEU A 47 -4.36 6.57 -8.39
N TRP A 48 -5.67 6.41 -8.60
CA TRP A 48 -6.52 5.70 -7.66
C TRP A 48 -6.10 4.23 -7.47
N GLN A 49 -5.84 3.48 -8.54
CA GLN A 49 -5.39 2.08 -8.46
C GLN A 49 -4.06 1.95 -7.70
N ARG A 50 -3.11 2.87 -7.97
CA ARG A 50 -1.84 2.93 -7.23
C ARG A 50 -2.08 3.21 -5.75
N GLY A 51 -2.96 4.17 -5.43
CA GLY A 51 -3.33 4.52 -4.06
C GLY A 51 -3.94 3.36 -3.29
N GLU A 52 -4.89 2.65 -3.89
CA GLU A 52 -5.50 1.44 -3.31
C GLU A 52 -4.44 0.38 -3.00
N LYS A 53 -3.51 0.16 -3.93
CA LYS A 53 -2.44 -0.82 -3.73
C LYS A 53 -1.51 -0.43 -2.60
N LEU A 54 -1.08 0.83 -2.54
CA LEU A 54 -0.23 1.34 -1.46
C LEU A 54 -0.92 1.26 -0.09
N ALA A 55 -2.22 1.54 -0.03
CA ALA A 55 -2.99 1.40 1.20
C ALA A 55 -3.04 -0.06 1.69
N GLN A 56 -3.23 -1.02 0.78
CA GLN A 56 -3.17 -2.45 1.10
C GLN A 56 -1.79 -2.86 1.63
N VAL A 57 -0.71 -2.39 1.01
CA VAL A 57 0.66 -2.65 1.47
C VAL A 57 0.87 -2.08 2.88
N CYS A 58 0.47 -0.84 3.12
CA CYS A 58 0.56 -0.23 4.45
C CYS A 58 -0.17 -1.06 5.51
N GLN A 59 -1.40 -1.48 5.20
CA GLN A 59 -2.22 -2.31 6.09
C GLN A 59 -1.54 -3.65 6.39
N ALA A 60 -1.05 -4.35 5.37
CA ALA A 60 -0.37 -5.63 5.54
C ALA A 60 0.89 -5.52 6.42
N ARG A 61 1.66 -4.44 6.29
CA ARG A 61 2.83 -4.18 7.14
C ARG A 61 2.43 -3.96 8.61
N LEU A 62 1.37 -3.17 8.85
CA LEU A 62 0.87 -2.92 10.21
C LEU A 62 0.29 -4.18 10.86
N ASP A 63 -0.45 -4.98 10.09
CA ASP A 63 -1.01 -6.24 10.57
C ASP A 63 0.09 -7.23 10.95
N GLY A 64 1.15 -7.33 10.12
CA GLY A 64 2.34 -8.13 10.44
C GLY A 64 3.02 -7.68 11.73
N ALA A 65 3.24 -6.37 11.89
CA ALA A 65 3.83 -5.82 13.11
C ALA A 65 2.98 -6.12 14.35
N ARG A 66 1.65 -6.00 14.24
CA ARG A 66 0.72 -6.32 15.33
C ARG A 66 0.78 -7.80 15.72
N ALA A 67 0.84 -8.71 14.73
CA ALA A 67 0.94 -10.14 14.98
C ALA A 67 2.25 -10.50 15.70
N LEU A 68 3.37 -9.87 15.33
CA LEU A 68 4.65 -10.06 16.02
C LEU A 68 4.60 -9.65 17.49
N VAL A 69 4.00 -8.50 17.78
CA VAL A 69 3.82 -8.02 19.16
C VAL A 69 2.95 -8.96 19.98
N GLU A 70 1.86 -9.47 19.39
CA GLU A 70 0.96 -10.41 20.06
C GLU A 70 1.67 -11.73 20.37
N SER A 71 2.42 -12.29 19.41
CA SER A 71 3.21 -13.52 19.62
C SER A 71 4.21 -13.35 20.77
N ALA A 72 4.96 -12.25 20.78
CA ALA A 72 5.96 -11.99 21.82
C ALA A 72 5.33 -11.90 23.23
N ARG A 73 4.10 -11.36 23.33
CA ARG A 73 3.36 -11.30 24.60
C ARG A 73 2.87 -12.66 25.07
N ALA A 74 2.43 -13.52 24.14
CA ALA A 74 1.98 -14.87 24.45
C ALA A 74 3.15 -15.77 24.91
N ASP A 75 4.32 -15.62 24.28
CA ASP A 75 5.54 -16.37 24.64
C ASP A 75 6.03 -16.02 26.06
N ASP A 76 5.99 -14.72 26.42
CA ASP A 76 6.36 -14.23 27.76
C ASP A 76 5.41 -14.80 28.85
N ALA A 77 4.11 -14.84 28.57
CA ALA A 77 3.10 -15.39 29.48
C ALA A 77 3.18 -16.91 29.67
N THR A 78 3.81 -17.64 28.74
CA THR A 78 3.95 -19.11 28.80
C THR A 78 5.26 -19.54 29.45
N THR A 79 6.27 -18.65 29.49
CA THR A 79 7.62 -18.94 29.99
C THR A 79 7.80 -18.59 31.48
N GLY A 80 6.88 -17.82 32.07
CA GLY A 80 6.86 -17.48 33.51
C GLY A 80 5.98 -18.40 34.35
#